data_AF-A0A4V3CX20-F1
#
_entry.id   AF-A0A4V3CX20-F1
#
_cell.length_a   1.000
_cell.length_b   1.000
_cell.length_c   1.000
_cell.angle_alpha   90.00
_cell.angle_beta   90.00
_cell.angle_gamma   90.00
#
_symmetry.space_group_name_H-M   'P 1'
#
loop_
_entity.id
_entity.type
_entity.pdbx_description
1 polymer ?
#
loop_
_entity_poly.entity_id
_entity_poly.type
_entity_poly.pdbx_seq_one_letter_code
_entity_poly.pdbx_strand_id
1 'polypeptide(L)'
;MNTAHSVAPPRHPVGRHTHHLVILCLLAWLCLHGVAFTDFREFKLLLAPWSQVTLPPEKQYLYSSPWLAGLGRLVSTLLSPSLSYAALCALGLLLLASVLHKSFLREHGENEAWIAWLLLMATPLPMVWLQWIGKSDTYLLSAWLLMRLTNRPVIHAALAMVMVLCHRELALLILMMDVLLSRRLRPGTLVGALTGIGLMALYHHVVLEAAPMGRIAYATQDRWSIPLGNLSVWPAMLACSMSWFWITAIAFCRPGWRDAIVLLACMAVAAMTLDFTRVFGLLSMPWILDLLQRGVPAAAHAARTSRLWHAGIILLAIMPSAQLINFEVKGSRSLDNITMMLGAVHKTP
;
A
#
# COMPACT_ATOMS: atom_id res chain seq x y z
N MET A 1 -27.18 38.79 34.62
CA MET A 1 -27.34 38.30 33.24
C MET A 1 -26.04 38.57 32.48
N ASN A 2 -25.17 37.56 32.36
CA ASN A 2 -23.92 37.66 31.59
C ASN A 2 -24.13 37.00 30.23
N THR A 3 -24.28 37.80 29.19
CA THR A 3 -24.24 37.35 27.80
C THR A 3 -22.79 37.11 27.41
N ALA A 4 -22.36 35.85 27.53
CA ALA A 4 -21.09 35.41 26.97
C ALA A 4 -21.16 35.50 25.44
N HIS A 5 -20.55 36.53 24.87
CA HIS A 5 -20.32 36.63 23.44
C HIS A 5 -19.38 35.49 23.02
N SER A 6 -19.93 34.50 22.33
CA SER A 6 -19.16 33.48 21.61
C SER A 6 -18.37 34.18 20.52
N VAL A 7 -17.09 34.48 20.79
CA VAL A 7 -16.13 34.94 19.78
C VAL A 7 -15.85 33.75 18.88
N ALA A 8 -16.40 33.78 17.66
CA ALA A 8 -16.08 32.78 16.64
C ALA A 8 -14.57 32.77 16.40
N PRO A 9 -13.91 31.60 16.41
CA PRO A 9 -12.46 31.54 16.23
C PRO A 9 -12.06 32.12 14.87
N PRO A 10 -10.92 32.83 14.78
CA PRO A 10 -10.46 33.42 13.53
C PRO A 10 -10.25 32.32 12.49
N ARG A 11 -10.94 32.45 11.36
CA ARG A 11 -10.71 31.61 10.18
C ARG A 11 -9.42 32.07 9.51
N HIS A 12 -8.30 31.47 9.87
CA HIS A 12 -7.07 31.66 9.11
C HIS A 12 -7.25 31.09 7.69
N PRO A 13 -6.82 31.80 6.63
CA PRO A 13 -6.91 31.35 5.25
C PRO A 13 -5.82 30.30 4.96
N VAL A 14 -5.93 29.11 5.55
CA VAL A 14 -4.93 28.03 5.44
C VAL A 14 -5.20 27.11 4.24
N GLY A 15 -6.42 27.12 3.69
CA GLY A 15 -6.88 26.12 2.72
C GLY A 15 -6.17 26.06 1.35
N ARG A 16 -5.59 27.17 0.86
CA ARG A 16 -4.84 27.14 -0.43
C ARG A 16 -3.39 26.69 -0.29
N HIS A 17 -2.76 26.95 0.84
CA HIS A 17 -1.34 26.64 1.03
C HIS A 17 -1.08 25.14 1.31
N THR A 18 -2.06 24.46 1.91
CA THR A 18 -1.97 23.02 2.26
C THR A 18 -1.89 22.12 1.02
N HIS A 19 -2.62 22.41 -0.06
CA HIS A 19 -2.54 21.64 -1.30
C HIS A 19 -1.14 21.71 -1.94
N HIS A 20 -0.54 22.90 -2.02
CA HIS A 20 0.80 23.08 -2.57
C HIS A 20 1.87 22.38 -1.72
N LEU A 21 1.75 22.43 -0.39
CA LEU A 21 2.65 21.73 0.52
C LEU A 21 2.57 20.20 0.37
N VAL A 22 1.37 19.62 0.24
CA VAL A 22 1.22 18.17 0.00
C VAL A 22 1.89 17.77 -1.31
N ILE A 23 1.68 18.54 -2.39
CA ILE A 23 2.32 18.30 -3.69
C ILE A 23 3.83 18.42 -3.58
N LEU A 24 4.34 19.48 -2.92
CA LEU A 24 5.78 19.68 -2.72
C LEU A 24 6.40 18.57 -1.87
N CYS A 25 5.72 18.11 -0.81
CA CYS A 25 6.16 16.97 -0.02
C CYS A 25 6.22 15.69 -0.86
N LEU A 26 5.16 15.38 -1.63
CA LEU A 26 5.13 14.23 -2.54
C LEU A 26 6.25 14.31 -3.58
N LEU A 27 6.47 15.48 -4.20
CA LEU A 27 7.51 15.68 -5.20
C LEU A 27 8.92 15.58 -4.59
N ALA A 28 9.18 16.26 -3.47
CA ALA A 28 10.46 16.18 -2.77
C ALA A 28 10.75 14.73 -2.35
N TRP A 29 9.73 14.03 -1.88
CA TRP A 29 9.82 12.65 -1.45
C TRP A 29 10.04 11.68 -2.63
N LEU A 30 9.37 11.89 -3.78
CA LEU A 30 9.66 11.19 -5.04
C LEU A 30 11.08 11.44 -5.54
N CYS A 31 11.56 12.68 -5.49
CA CYS A 31 12.93 13.04 -5.90
C CYS A 31 14.00 12.43 -4.99
N LEU A 32 13.74 12.36 -3.68
CA LEU A 32 14.69 11.80 -2.69
C LEU A 32 14.80 10.28 -2.76
N HIS A 33 13.73 9.57 -3.15
CA HIS A 33 13.67 8.11 -3.06
C HIS A 33 13.69 7.40 -4.41
N GLY A 34 13.44 8.12 -5.51
CA GLY A 34 13.32 7.52 -6.84
C GLY A 34 12.05 6.68 -6.99
N VAL A 35 11.77 6.25 -8.21
CA VAL A 35 10.63 5.40 -8.54
C VAL A 35 11.16 4.07 -9.08
N ALA A 36 10.88 2.99 -8.37
CA ALA A 36 11.12 1.64 -8.87
C ALA A 36 9.88 1.20 -9.66
N PHE A 37 10.02 1.20 -10.99
CA PHE A 37 8.99 0.65 -11.86
C PHE A 37 9.12 -0.87 -11.88
N THR A 38 7.99 -1.57 -11.77
CA THR A 38 7.97 -3.00 -12.10
C THR A 38 8.28 -3.22 -13.58
N ASP A 39 8.81 -4.40 -13.91
CA ASP A 39 9.46 -4.66 -15.19
C ASP A 39 8.51 -4.43 -16.37
N PHE A 40 8.76 -3.37 -17.14
CA PHE A 40 8.02 -2.99 -18.34
C PHE A 40 7.89 -4.15 -19.35
N ARG A 41 8.84 -5.11 -19.33
CA ARG A 41 8.77 -6.33 -20.15
C ARG A 41 7.56 -7.18 -19.78
N GLU A 42 7.26 -7.32 -18.49
CA GLU A 42 6.07 -8.03 -17.99
C GLU A 42 4.78 -7.35 -18.45
N PHE A 43 4.74 -6.01 -18.40
CA PHE A 43 3.59 -5.25 -18.89
C PHE A 43 3.34 -5.50 -20.39
N LYS A 44 4.39 -5.52 -21.22
CA LYS A 44 4.25 -5.83 -22.65
C LYS A 44 3.66 -7.22 -22.92
N LEU A 45 4.07 -8.23 -22.14
CA LEU A 45 3.52 -9.58 -22.27
C LEU A 45 2.02 -9.60 -22.02
N LEU A 46 1.53 -8.81 -21.06
CA LEU A 46 0.10 -8.69 -20.75
C LEU A 46 -0.74 -7.98 -21.82
N LEU A 47 -0.09 -7.22 -22.71
CA LEU A 47 -0.79 -6.57 -23.84
C LEU A 47 -1.07 -7.54 -24.99
N ALA A 48 -0.32 -8.64 -25.11
CA ALA A 48 -0.52 -9.64 -26.15
C ALA A 48 -1.93 -10.23 -26.08
N PRO A 49 -2.55 -10.64 -27.22
CA PRO A 49 -3.82 -11.37 -27.29
C PRO A 49 -3.91 -12.40 -26.15
N TRP A 50 -4.99 -12.39 -25.35
CA TRP A 50 -5.09 -13.27 -24.17
C TRP A 50 -4.96 -14.76 -24.53
N SER A 51 -5.41 -15.14 -25.72
CA SER A 51 -5.23 -16.48 -26.30
C SER A 51 -3.78 -16.81 -26.69
N GLN A 52 -2.85 -15.86 -26.59
CA GLN A 52 -1.43 -15.98 -26.95
C GLN A 52 -0.52 -15.70 -25.74
N VAL A 53 -1.07 -15.45 -24.56
CA VAL A 53 -0.29 -15.26 -23.33
C VAL A 53 0.14 -16.61 -22.79
N THR A 54 1.23 -17.16 -23.33
CA THR A 54 1.90 -18.34 -22.78
C THR A 54 2.92 -17.90 -21.73
N LEU A 55 2.53 -18.00 -20.46
CA LEU A 55 3.42 -17.74 -19.33
C LEU A 55 3.88 -19.06 -18.71
N PRO A 56 5.16 -19.17 -18.30
CA PRO A 56 5.62 -20.33 -17.54
C PRO A 56 4.74 -20.54 -16.30
N PRO A 57 4.27 -21.76 -15.99
CA PRO A 57 3.34 -22.03 -14.89
C PRO A 57 3.79 -21.44 -13.55
N GLU A 58 5.09 -21.48 -13.28
CA GLU A 58 5.73 -20.96 -12.08
C GLU A 58 5.70 -19.42 -11.98
N LYS A 59 5.43 -18.70 -13.08
CA LYS A 59 5.33 -17.23 -13.09
C LYS A 59 3.90 -16.72 -13.17
N GLN A 60 2.93 -17.58 -13.49
CA GLN A 60 1.53 -17.18 -13.68
C GLN A 60 0.93 -16.48 -12.44
N TYR A 61 1.38 -16.83 -11.23
CA TYR A 61 0.92 -16.18 -10.00
C TYR A 61 1.23 -14.67 -9.97
N LEU A 62 2.29 -14.22 -10.65
CA LEU A 62 2.68 -12.80 -10.76
C LEU A 62 1.73 -12.00 -11.66
N TYR A 63 0.95 -12.68 -12.49
CA TYR A 63 0.00 -12.13 -13.47
C TYR A 63 -1.46 -12.43 -13.11
N SER A 64 -1.69 -12.83 -11.87
CA SER A 64 -3.00 -13.19 -11.35
C SER A 64 -3.96 -12.00 -11.25
N SER A 65 -3.48 -10.76 -11.36
CA SER A 65 -4.30 -9.53 -11.38
C SER A 65 -4.83 -9.21 -12.79
N PRO A 66 -6.12 -9.47 -13.08
CA PRO A 66 -6.73 -9.06 -14.35
C PRO A 66 -6.85 -7.55 -14.53
N TRP A 67 -6.85 -6.76 -13.45
CA TRP A 67 -7.16 -5.33 -13.52
C TRP A 67 -6.18 -4.55 -14.38
N LEU A 68 -4.88 -4.68 -14.10
CA LEU A 68 -3.86 -3.94 -14.83
C LEU A 68 -3.72 -4.44 -16.27
N ALA A 69 -3.88 -5.74 -16.51
CA ALA A 69 -3.86 -6.30 -17.86
C ALA A 69 -5.02 -5.75 -18.71
N GLY A 70 -6.24 -5.71 -18.15
CA GLY A 70 -7.41 -5.17 -18.83
C GLY A 70 -7.29 -3.67 -19.11
N LEU A 71 -6.89 -2.87 -18.11
CA LEU A 71 -6.66 -1.43 -18.30
C LEU A 71 -5.52 -1.15 -19.27
N GLY A 72 -4.41 -1.90 -19.16
CA GLY A 72 -3.26 -1.83 -20.06
C GLY A 72 -3.69 -1.95 -21.51
N ARG A 73 -4.44 -3.02 -21.83
CA ARG A 73 -4.95 -3.27 -23.18
C ARG A 73 -5.85 -2.15 -23.69
N LEU A 74 -6.79 -1.70 -22.86
CA LEU A 74 -7.71 -0.63 -23.24
C LEU A 74 -6.94 0.65 -23.58
N VAL A 75 -6.00 1.05 -22.72
CA VAL A 75 -5.18 2.26 -22.95
C VAL A 75 -4.23 2.09 -24.14
N SER A 76 -3.68 0.89 -24.36
CA SER A 76 -2.80 0.59 -25.49
C SER A 76 -3.50 0.55 -26.85
N THR A 77 -4.83 0.64 -26.91
CA THR A 77 -5.53 0.92 -28.17
C THR A 77 -5.33 2.37 -28.64
N LEU A 78 -4.94 3.28 -27.75
CA LEU A 78 -4.79 4.71 -28.00
C LEU A 78 -3.34 5.18 -27.91
N LEU A 79 -2.51 4.51 -27.11
CA LEU A 79 -1.14 4.91 -26.80
C LEU A 79 -0.15 3.78 -27.09
N SER A 80 1.12 4.14 -27.29
CA SER A 80 2.19 3.14 -27.33
C SER A 80 2.29 2.38 -25.99
N PRO A 81 2.87 1.17 -25.95
CA PRO A 81 2.99 0.40 -24.70
C PRO A 81 3.73 1.15 -23.59
N SER A 82 4.79 1.90 -23.91
CA SER A 82 5.55 2.69 -22.93
C SER A 82 4.72 3.84 -22.36
N LEU A 83 4.00 4.56 -23.20
CA LEU A 83 3.11 5.64 -22.76
C LEU A 83 1.92 5.10 -21.97
N SER A 84 1.37 3.95 -22.37
CA SER A 84 0.29 3.27 -21.64
C SER A 84 0.75 2.89 -20.23
N TYR A 85 1.93 2.29 -20.11
CA TYR A 85 2.49 1.91 -18.82
C TYR A 85 2.73 3.13 -17.92
N ALA A 86 3.39 4.17 -18.45
CA ALA A 86 3.64 5.40 -17.73
C ALA A 86 2.33 6.08 -17.27
N ALA A 87 1.33 6.13 -18.14
CA ALA A 87 0.02 6.69 -17.84
C ALA A 87 -0.70 5.91 -16.72
N LEU A 88 -0.65 4.58 -16.74
CA LEU A 88 -1.25 3.74 -15.70
C LEU A 88 -0.50 3.83 -14.37
N CYS A 89 0.82 3.94 -14.37
CA CYS A 89 1.59 4.21 -13.16
C CYS A 89 1.20 5.57 -12.55
N ALA A 90 1.18 6.62 -13.37
CA ALA A 90 0.79 7.97 -12.95
C ALA A 90 -0.65 8.00 -12.43
N LEU A 91 -1.58 7.36 -13.14
CA LEU A 91 -2.99 7.30 -12.74
C LEU A 91 -3.16 6.63 -11.38
N GLY A 92 -2.51 5.49 -11.14
CA GLY A 92 -2.60 4.78 -9.86
C GLY A 92 -2.10 5.63 -8.68
N LEU A 93 -0.97 6.31 -8.86
CA LEU A 93 -0.40 7.19 -7.84
C LEU A 93 -1.24 8.43 -7.58
N LEU A 94 -1.68 9.11 -8.65
CA LEU A 94 -2.52 10.30 -8.55
C LEU A 94 -3.86 9.96 -7.90
N LEU A 95 -4.46 8.82 -8.26
CA LEU A 95 -5.68 8.35 -7.64
C LEU A 95 -5.47 8.08 -6.15
N LEU A 96 -4.43 7.33 -5.79
CA LEU A 96 -4.12 7.02 -4.38
C LEU A 96 -3.92 8.30 -3.56
N ALA A 97 -3.06 9.20 -4.04
CA ALA A 97 -2.79 10.47 -3.37
C ALA A 97 -4.05 11.33 -3.22
N SER A 98 -4.87 11.43 -4.28
CA SER A 98 -6.09 12.24 -4.28
C SER A 98 -7.14 11.71 -3.30
N VAL A 99 -7.36 10.39 -3.32
CA VAL A 99 -8.38 9.75 -2.48
C VAL A 99 -7.93 9.73 -1.02
N LEU A 100 -6.65 9.49 -0.75
CA LEU A 100 -6.07 9.58 0.59
C LEU A 100 -6.18 11.01 1.15
N HIS A 101 -5.81 12.01 0.35
CA HIS A 101 -5.96 13.41 0.74
C HIS A 101 -7.43 13.75 1.05
N LYS A 102 -8.37 13.33 0.20
CA LYS A 102 -9.80 13.52 0.43
C LYS A 102 -10.30 12.79 1.69
N SER A 103 -9.73 11.65 2.02
CA SER A 103 -10.02 10.91 3.27
C SER A 103 -9.58 11.70 4.49
N PHE A 104 -8.35 12.21 4.49
CA PHE A 104 -7.87 13.07 5.58
C PHE A 104 -8.66 14.36 5.71
N LEU A 105 -9.01 15.02 4.59
CA LEU A 105 -9.87 16.21 4.62
C LEU A 105 -11.24 15.91 5.22
N ARG A 106 -11.85 14.78 4.87
CA ARG A 106 -13.17 14.39 5.40
C ARG A 106 -13.12 14.13 6.91
N GLU A 107 -12.04 13.53 7.40
CA GLU A 107 -11.94 13.06 8.78
C GLU A 107 -11.40 14.13 9.74
N HIS A 108 -10.53 15.03 9.26
CA HIS A 108 -9.78 15.98 10.10
C HIS A 108 -9.97 17.45 9.72
N GLY A 109 -10.55 17.74 8.55
CA GLY A 109 -10.60 19.10 8.00
C GLY A 109 -9.25 19.61 7.48
N GLU A 110 -9.27 20.78 6.83
CA GLU A 110 -8.11 21.32 6.10
C GLU A 110 -6.87 21.55 6.99
N ASN A 111 -7.08 22.02 8.22
CA ASN A 111 -6.01 22.40 9.14
C ASN A 111 -5.25 21.21 9.73
N GLU A 112 -5.86 20.03 9.77
CA GLU A 112 -5.28 18.84 10.41
C GLU A 112 -4.93 17.75 9.38
N ALA A 113 -5.47 17.82 8.16
CA ALA A 113 -5.15 16.89 7.09
C ALA A 113 -3.65 16.90 6.71
N TRP A 114 -2.95 18.03 6.80
CA TRP A 114 -1.50 18.07 6.53
C TRP A 114 -0.69 17.33 7.61
N ILE A 115 -1.16 17.34 8.86
CA ILE A 115 -0.53 16.59 9.97
C ILE A 115 -0.68 15.09 9.71
N ALA A 116 -1.88 14.66 9.30
CA ALA A 116 -2.11 13.28 8.91
C ALA A 116 -1.17 12.84 7.77
N TRP A 117 -0.98 13.71 6.76
CA TRP A 117 -0.01 13.48 5.68
C TRP A 117 1.43 13.35 6.19
N LEU A 118 1.89 14.23 7.07
CA LEU A 118 3.25 14.14 7.61
C LEU A 118 3.47 12.90 8.46
N LEU A 119 2.50 12.55 9.30
CA LEU A 119 2.57 11.34 10.12
C LEU A 119 2.58 10.08 9.25
N LEU A 120 1.83 10.08 8.14
CA LEU A 120 1.88 9.00 7.15
C LEU A 120 3.24 8.95 6.44
N MET A 121 3.79 10.11 6.04
CA MET A 121 5.10 10.20 5.39
C MET A 121 6.26 9.83 6.32
N ALA A 122 6.05 9.88 7.64
CA ALA A 122 6.99 9.36 8.63
C ALA A 122 6.98 7.82 8.76
N THR A 123 6.05 7.15 8.08
CA THR A 123 6.06 5.70 7.96
C THR A 123 6.87 5.28 6.73
N PRO A 124 7.43 4.06 6.69
CA PRO A 124 8.06 3.53 5.48
C PRO A 124 7.02 3.13 4.42
N LEU A 125 5.72 3.27 4.72
CA LEU A 125 4.61 2.85 3.88
C LEU A 125 4.64 3.47 2.47
N PRO A 126 4.88 4.79 2.32
CA PRO A 126 4.92 5.37 0.99
C PRO A 126 6.09 4.79 0.18
N MET A 127 7.23 4.45 0.81
CA MET A 127 8.37 3.84 0.12
C MET A 127 7.99 2.49 -0.48
N VAL A 128 7.28 1.68 0.30
CA VAL A 128 6.72 0.42 -0.20
C VAL A 128 5.85 0.69 -1.42
N TRP A 129 4.93 1.67 -1.36
CA TRP A 129 4.09 1.98 -2.52
C TRP A 129 4.88 2.39 -3.77
N LEU A 130 6.02 3.09 -3.61
CA LEU A 130 6.88 3.45 -4.73
C LEU A 130 7.65 2.27 -5.33
N GLN A 131 8.01 1.27 -4.52
CA GLN A 131 8.69 0.07 -4.99
C GLN A 131 7.79 -0.80 -5.88
N TRP A 132 6.48 -0.70 -5.67
CA TRP A 132 5.47 -1.50 -6.40
C TRP A 132 4.71 -0.69 -7.44
N ILE A 133 5.28 0.45 -7.89
CA ILE A 133 4.69 1.22 -9.00
C ILE A 133 4.66 0.35 -10.25
N GLY A 134 3.48 0.32 -10.89
CA GLY A 134 3.20 -0.54 -12.04
C GLY A 134 2.60 -1.89 -11.69
N LYS A 135 2.35 -2.19 -10.40
CA LYS A 135 1.43 -3.26 -9.97
C LYS A 135 0.07 -2.67 -9.58
N SER A 136 -0.92 -3.54 -9.35
CA SER A 136 -2.30 -3.14 -9.06
C SER A 136 -2.55 -2.65 -7.62
N ASP A 137 -1.50 -2.54 -6.79
CA ASP A 137 -1.64 -2.24 -5.36
C ASP A 137 -2.10 -0.82 -5.07
N THR A 138 -1.64 0.15 -5.85
CA THR A 138 -2.10 1.54 -5.73
C THR A 138 -3.58 1.65 -6.05
N TYR A 139 -4.07 0.88 -7.03
CA TYR A 139 -5.48 0.78 -7.38
C TYR A 139 -6.30 0.07 -6.30
N LEU A 140 -5.78 -1.02 -5.73
CA LEU A 140 -6.39 -1.74 -4.61
C LEU A 140 -6.65 -0.81 -3.43
N LEU A 141 -5.63 -0.08 -2.97
CA LEU A 141 -5.76 0.86 -1.86
C LEU A 141 -6.66 2.04 -2.21
N SER A 142 -6.55 2.58 -3.41
CA SER A 142 -7.42 3.66 -3.88
C SER A 142 -8.89 3.26 -3.86
N ALA A 143 -9.21 2.05 -4.34
CA ALA A 143 -10.57 1.53 -4.34
C ALA A 143 -11.11 1.36 -2.92
N TRP A 144 -10.29 0.79 -2.01
CA TRP A 144 -10.65 0.68 -0.60
C TRP A 144 -10.91 2.04 0.07
N LEU A 145 -10.01 3.02 -0.14
CA LEU A 145 -10.20 4.38 0.38
C LEU A 145 -11.45 5.04 -0.20
N LEU A 146 -11.71 4.89 -1.50
CA LEU A 146 -12.93 5.39 -2.15
C LEU A 146 -14.20 4.76 -1.54
N MET A 147 -14.14 3.48 -1.16
CA MET A 147 -15.25 2.84 -0.45
C MET A 147 -15.51 3.50 0.90
N ARG A 148 -14.48 4.03 1.58
CA ARG A 148 -14.66 4.79 2.84
C ARG A 148 -15.29 6.15 2.60
N LEU A 149 -15.12 6.71 1.41
CA LEU A 149 -15.61 8.04 1.03
C LEU A 149 -17.06 8.07 0.55
N THR A 150 -17.66 6.92 0.29
CA THR A 150 -19.04 6.81 -0.22
C THR A 150 -19.91 6.01 0.73
N ASN A 151 -21.23 6.21 0.65
CA ASN A 151 -22.22 5.40 1.36
C ASN A 151 -23.11 4.62 0.37
N ARG A 152 -22.86 4.73 -0.94
CA ARG A 152 -23.73 4.15 -1.97
C ARG A 152 -23.41 2.65 -2.17
N PRO A 153 -24.38 1.73 -1.97
CA PRO A 153 -24.12 0.28 -2.05
C PRO A 153 -23.57 -0.18 -3.40
N VAL A 154 -24.09 0.38 -4.50
CA VAL A 154 -23.64 0.06 -5.87
C VAL A 154 -22.17 0.42 -6.06
N ILE A 155 -21.73 1.55 -5.49
CA ILE A 155 -20.32 1.97 -5.57
C ILE A 155 -19.45 1.04 -4.72
N HIS A 156 -19.90 0.61 -3.54
CA HIS A 156 -19.18 -0.41 -2.77
C HIS A 156 -19.03 -1.72 -3.50
N ALA A 157 -20.08 -2.19 -4.18
CA ALA A 157 -20.01 -3.42 -4.98
C ALA A 157 -18.98 -3.28 -6.10
N ALA A 158 -19.03 -2.18 -6.86
CA ALA A 158 -18.07 -1.92 -7.92
C ALA A 158 -16.62 -1.83 -7.40
N LEU A 159 -16.39 -1.09 -6.31
CA LEU A 159 -15.05 -0.93 -5.76
C LEU A 159 -14.52 -2.22 -5.11
N ALA A 160 -15.35 -2.99 -4.40
CA ALA A 160 -14.95 -4.28 -3.85
C ALA A 160 -14.61 -5.29 -4.96
N MET A 161 -15.36 -5.27 -6.06
CA MET A 161 -15.03 -6.05 -7.26
C MET A 161 -13.66 -5.62 -7.83
N VAL A 162 -13.42 -4.31 -8.01
CA VAL A 162 -12.13 -3.79 -8.48
C VAL A 162 -10.98 -4.20 -7.56
N MET A 163 -11.17 -4.12 -6.23
CA MET A 163 -10.18 -4.57 -5.26
C MET A 163 -9.79 -6.02 -5.50
N VAL A 164 -10.78 -6.93 -5.64
CA VAL A 164 -10.51 -8.34 -5.89
C VAL A 164 -9.79 -8.56 -7.23
N LEU A 165 -10.18 -7.83 -8.28
CA LEU A 165 -9.52 -7.89 -9.59
C LEU A 165 -8.08 -7.34 -9.55
N CYS A 166 -7.75 -6.48 -8.59
CA CYS A 166 -6.38 -6.00 -8.37
C CYS A 166 -5.54 -7.04 -7.62
N HIS A 167 -6.09 -7.63 -6.55
CA HIS A 167 -5.44 -8.69 -5.78
C HIS A 167 -6.44 -9.38 -4.84
N ARG A 168 -6.95 -10.56 -5.20
CA ARG A 168 -7.99 -11.26 -4.42
C ARG A 168 -7.65 -11.43 -2.94
N GLU A 169 -6.50 -12.02 -2.64
CA GLU A 169 -6.11 -12.38 -1.27
C GLU A 169 -5.98 -11.12 -0.39
N LEU A 170 -5.23 -10.13 -0.87
CA LEU A 170 -5.04 -8.87 -0.15
C LEU A 170 -6.34 -8.08 -0.04
N ALA A 171 -7.18 -8.07 -1.08
CA ALA A 171 -8.48 -7.40 -1.04
C ALA A 171 -9.38 -7.96 0.05
N LEU A 172 -9.52 -9.29 0.14
CA LEU A 172 -10.35 -9.94 1.15
C LEU A 172 -9.82 -9.65 2.56
N LEU A 173 -8.49 -9.68 2.75
CA LEU A 173 -7.88 -9.36 4.04
C LEU A 173 -8.08 -7.90 4.44
N ILE A 174 -7.88 -6.94 3.52
CA ILE A 174 -8.14 -5.52 3.77
C ILE A 174 -9.62 -5.30 4.14
N LEU A 175 -10.55 -5.89 3.40
CA LEU A 175 -11.98 -5.78 3.68
C LEU A 175 -12.35 -6.39 5.04
N MET A 176 -11.78 -7.54 5.38
CA MET A 176 -11.98 -8.18 6.70
C MET A 176 -11.44 -7.30 7.82
N MET A 177 -10.24 -6.74 7.67
CA MET A 177 -9.65 -5.81 8.65
C MET A 177 -10.48 -4.53 8.80
N ASP A 178 -10.97 -3.95 7.70
CA ASP A 178 -11.86 -2.78 7.74
C ASP A 178 -13.15 -3.09 8.52
N VAL A 179 -13.74 -4.28 8.33
CA VAL A 179 -14.92 -4.72 9.08
C VAL A 179 -14.60 -4.92 10.56
N LEU A 180 -13.46 -5.52 10.90
CA LEU A 180 -13.03 -5.74 12.29
C LEU A 180 -12.80 -4.42 13.04
N LEU A 181 -12.15 -3.44 12.39
CA LEU A 181 -11.87 -2.13 12.97
C LEU A 181 -13.14 -1.26 13.04
N SER A 182 -13.88 -1.14 11.93
CA SER A 182 -15.06 -0.27 11.84
C SER A 182 -16.35 -0.88 12.44
N ARG A 183 -16.36 -2.19 12.70
CA ARG A 183 -17.51 -2.99 13.14
C ARG A 183 -18.72 -2.93 12.19
N ARG A 184 -18.51 -2.61 10.91
CA ARG A 184 -19.59 -2.43 9.94
C ARG A 184 -19.25 -3.05 8.60
N LEU A 185 -20.03 -4.04 8.18
CA LEU A 185 -20.04 -4.48 6.78
C LEU A 185 -20.89 -3.51 5.97
N ARG A 186 -20.28 -2.86 4.97
CA ARG A 186 -21.02 -1.92 4.12
C ARG A 186 -21.88 -2.69 3.10
N PRO A 187 -23.12 -2.25 2.83
CA PRO A 187 -23.96 -2.91 1.84
C PRO A 187 -23.28 -2.92 0.47
N GLY A 188 -23.40 -4.03 -0.26
CA GLY A 188 -22.79 -4.22 -1.59
C GLY A 188 -21.36 -4.77 -1.56
N THR A 189 -20.61 -4.63 -0.46
CA THR A 189 -19.22 -5.13 -0.37
C THR A 189 -19.10 -6.63 -0.64
N LEU A 190 -19.96 -7.45 -0.01
CA LEU A 190 -19.93 -8.90 -0.20
C LEU A 190 -20.27 -9.30 -1.64
N VAL A 191 -21.33 -8.71 -2.21
CA VAL A 191 -21.75 -8.97 -3.59
C VAL A 191 -20.62 -8.62 -4.56
N GLY A 192 -20.04 -7.43 -4.42
CA GLY A 192 -18.90 -7.00 -5.24
C GLY A 192 -17.69 -7.91 -5.13
N ALA A 193 -17.32 -8.32 -3.91
CA ALA A 193 -16.20 -9.23 -3.68
C ALA A 193 -16.45 -10.59 -4.36
N LEU A 194 -17.65 -11.17 -4.22
CA LEU A 194 -18.02 -12.44 -4.86
C LEU A 194 -18.03 -12.32 -6.39
N THR A 195 -18.56 -11.22 -6.95
CA THR A 195 -18.50 -10.96 -8.39
C THR A 195 -17.05 -10.87 -8.86
N GLY A 196 -16.19 -10.16 -8.13
CA GLY A 196 -14.76 -10.08 -8.43
C GLY A 196 -14.06 -11.44 -8.42
N ILE A 197 -14.39 -12.30 -7.45
CA ILE A 197 -13.87 -13.67 -7.37
C ILE A 197 -14.30 -14.47 -8.62
N GLY A 198 -15.57 -14.38 -9.01
CA GLY A 198 -16.09 -15.05 -10.20
C GLY A 198 -15.39 -14.59 -11.49
N LEU A 199 -15.21 -13.27 -11.67
CA LEU A 199 -14.49 -12.71 -12.81
C LEU A 199 -13.00 -13.08 -12.82
N MET A 200 -12.36 -13.13 -11.66
CA MET A 200 -10.97 -13.56 -11.54
C MET A 200 -10.82 -15.05 -11.87
N ALA A 201 -11.76 -15.90 -11.43
CA ALA A 201 -11.79 -17.31 -11.80
C ALA A 201 -11.98 -17.49 -13.32
N LEU A 202 -12.86 -16.70 -13.95
CA LEU A 202 -13.04 -16.69 -15.40
C LEU A 202 -11.74 -16.28 -16.10
N TYR A 203 -11.08 -15.22 -15.64
CA TYR A 203 -9.80 -14.78 -16.18
C TYR A 203 -8.73 -15.87 -16.05
N HIS A 204 -8.60 -16.50 -14.89
CA HIS A 204 -7.65 -17.60 -14.69
C HIS A 204 -7.98 -18.82 -15.56
N HIS A 205 -9.24 -19.10 -15.86
CA HIS A 205 -9.60 -20.25 -16.68
C HIS A 205 -9.44 -19.99 -18.18
N VAL A 206 -9.74 -18.77 -18.64
CA VAL A 206 -9.76 -18.42 -20.07
C VAL A 206 -8.43 -17.86 -20.56
N VAL A 207 -7.67 -17.18 -19.69
CA VAL A 207 -6.46 -16.42 -20.07
C VAL A 207 -5.19 -17.06 -19.55
N LEU A 208 -5.21 -17.71 -18.38
CA LEU A 208 -4.04 -18.41 -17.85
C LEU A 208 -4.22 -19.92 -18.09
N GLU A 209 -3.27 -20.56 -18.76
CA GLU A 209 -3.31 -22.02 -18.96
C GLU A 209 -3.04 -22.73 -17.63
N ALA A 210 -4.05 -23.46 -17.14
CA ALA A 210 -4.08 -24.20 -15.87
C ALA A 210 -4.06 -23.35 -14.59
N ALA A 211 -4.55 -23.93 -13.49
CA ALA A 211 -4.64 -23.24 -12.19
C ALA A 211 -3.25 -22.72 -11.80
N PRO A 212 -3.06 -21.40 -11.61
CA PRO A 212 -1.75 -20.85 -11.30
C PRO A 212 -1.22 -21.55 -10.05
N MET A 213 -0.03 -22.14 -10.12
CA MET A 213 0.63 -22.66 -8.94
C MET A 213 0.76 -21.51 -7.94
N GLY A 214 0.00 -21.57 -6.85
CA GLY A 214 0.07 -20.54 -5.82
C GLY A 214 1.49 -20.46 -5.25
N ARG A 215 1.88 -19.29 -4.72
CA ARG A 215 3.18 -19.08 -4.05
C ARG A 215 3.46 -20.13 -2.97
N ILE A 216 2.41 -20.68 -2.35
CA ILE A 216 2.48 -21.80 -1.40
C ILE A 216 2.96 -23.09 -2.06
N ALA A 217 2.50 -23.42 -3.27
CA ALA A 217 2.97 -24.61 -3.99
C ALA A 217 4.47 -24.51 -4.33
N TYR A 218 4.94 -23.31 -4.69
CA TYR A 218 6.37 -23.03 -4.86
C TYR A 218 7.13 -23.13 -3.52
N ALA A 219 6.62 -22.47 -2.46
CA ALA A 219 7.22 -22.52 -1.12
C ALA A 219 7.20 -23.93 -0.49
N THR A 220 6.27 -24.80 -0.89
CA THR A 220 6.23 -26.20 -0.42
C THR A 220 7.32 -27.09 -1.01
N GLN A 221 8.16 -26.58 -1.91
CA GLN A 221 9.40 -27.26 -2.32
C GLN A 221 10.52 -27.03 -1.29
N ASP A 222 10.50 -25.92 -0.55
CA ASP A 222 11.46 -25.54 0.51
C ASP A 222 10.77 -25.43 1.89
N ARG A 223 10.02 -26.46 2.27
CA ARG A 223 8.94 -26.46 3.31
C ARG A 223 9.26 -25.84 4.67
N TRP A 224 10.53 -25.67 5.03
CA TRP A 224 10.91 -25.27 6.40
C TRP A 224 12.00 -24.20 6.49
N SER A 225 12.92 -24.10 5.53
CA SER A 225 14.04 -23.14 5.60
C SER A 225 13.55 -21.69 5.52
N ILE A 226 12.62 -21.40 4.62
CA ILE A 226 12.15 -20.03 4.36
C ILE A 226 11.19 -19.51 5.45
N PRO A 227 10.19 -20.30 5.92
CA PRO A 227 9.34 -19.87 7.03
C PRO A 227 10.10 -19.71 8.35
N LEU A 228 11.01 -20.65 8.70
CA LEU A 228 11.80 -20.57 9.93
C LEU A 228 12.81 -19.42 9.88
N GLY A 229 13.45 -19.21 8.73
CA GLY A 229 14.31 -18.07 8.49
C GLY A 229 13.57 -16.76 8.71
N ASN A 230 12.39 -16.60 8.10
CA ASN A 230 11.59 -15.38 8.25
C ASN A 230 11.00 -15.19 9.66
N LEU A 231 10.62 -16.26 10.36
CA LEU A 231 10.22 -16.21 11.76
C LEU A 231 11.39 -15.82 12.69
N SER A 232 12.64 -16.09 12.33
CA SER A 232 13.77 -15.63 13.15
C SER A 232 14.02 -14.12 13.07
N VAL A 233 13.53 -13.45 12.01
CA VAL A 233 13.75 -12.01 11.75
C VAL A 233 12.47 -11.16 11.85
N TRP A 234 11.33 -11.74 12.22
CA TRP A 234 10.05 -11.03 12.26
C TRP A 234 10.06 -9.76 13.13
N PRO A 235 10.74 -9.68 14.29
CA PRO A 235 10.76 -8.45 15.08
C PRO A 235 11.48 -7.33 14.34
N ALA A 236 12.58 -7.65 13.64
CA ALA A 236 13.29 -6.71 12.81
C ALA A 236 12.44 -6.29 11.60
N MET A 237 11.75 -7.23 10.95
CA MET A 237 10.85 -6.91 9.84
C MET A 237 9.66 -6.05 10.28
N LEU A 238 9.09 -6.27 11.48
CA LEU A 238 8.04 -5.43 12.06
C LEU A 238 8.55 -4.01 12.38
N ALA A 239 9.75 -3.92 12.97
CA ALA A 239 10.42 -2.66 13.25
C ALA A 239 10.74 -1.91 11.95
N CYS A 240 11.18 -2.60 10.89
CA CYS A 240 11.45 -2.02 9.59
C CYS A 240 10.19 -1.63 8.82
N SER A 241 9.07 -2.36 8.99
CA SER A 241 7.82 -2.14 8.24
C SER A 241 7.00 -0.96 8.74
N MET A 242 7.21 -0.53 9.98
CA MET A 242 6.52 0.63 10.57
C MET A 242 7.50 1.71 11.02
N SER A 243 8.79 1.38 11.16
CA SER A 243 9.86 2.30 11.57
C SER A 243 9.48 3.10 12.84
N TRP A 244 9.82 4.38 12.85
CA TRP A 244 9.54 5.33 13.92
C TRP A 244 8.05 5.61 14.14
N PHE A 245 7.15 5.19 13.22
CA PHE A 245 5.70 5.34 13.40
C PHE A 245 5.20 4.66 14.68
N TRP A 246 5.86 3.58 15.12
CA TRP A 246 5.57 2.95 16.40
C TRP A 246 5.63 3.92 17.58
N ILE A 247 6.59 4.84 17.59
CA ILE A 247 6.73 5.81 18.67
C ILE A 247 5.51 6.73 18.68
N THR A 248 5.11 7.24 17.52
CA THR A 248 3.92 8.08 17.38
C THR A 248 2.64 7.31 17.77
N ALA A 249 2.49 6.07 17.29
CA ALA A 249 1.35 5.22 17.58
C ALA A 249 1.24 4.94 19.09
N ILE A 250 2.34 4.59 19.74
CA ILE A 250 2.37 4.29 21.18
C ILE A 250 2.16 5.57 22.01
N ALA A 251 2.87 6.64 21.68
CA ALA A 251 2.85 7.88 22.47
C ALA A 251 1.49 8.58 22.42
N PHE A 252 0.83 8.61 21.25
CA PHE A 252 -0.39 9.39 21.05
C PHE A 252 -1.67 8.56 20.95
N CYS A 253 -1.61 7.32 20.46
CA CYS A 253 -2.82 6.57 20.12
C CYS A 253 -3.17 5.48 21.13
N ARG A 254 -2.22 5.08 22.00
CA ARG A 254 -2.36 4.03 23.04
C ARG A 254 -3.07 2.78 22.49
N PRO A 255 -2.38 1.99 21.64
CA PRO A 255 -3.01 0.87 20.95
C PRO A 255 -3.62 -0.15 21.92
N GLY A 256 -4.81 -0.64 21.59
CA GLY A 256 -5.55 -1.64 22.36
C GLY A 256 -5.40 -3.06 21.82
N TRP A 257 -6.12 -4.01 22.42
CA TRP A 257 -6.04 -5.43 22.01
C TRP A 257 -6.43 -5.70 20.55
N ARG A 258 -7.29 -4.86 19.96
CA ARG A 258 -7.70 -4.99 18.55
C ARG A 258 -6.58 -4.63 17.58
N ASP A 259 -5.81 -3.61 17.94
CA ASP A 259 -4.61 -3.20 17.20
C ASP A 259 -3.63 -4.38 17.18
N ALA A 260 -3.43 -5.04 18.34
CA ALA A 260 -2.61 -6.24 18.45
C ALA A 260 -3.11 -7.39 17.56
N ILE A 261 -4.43 -7.64 17.48
CA ILE A 261 -4.98 -8.67 16.58
C ILE A 261 -4.68 -8.36 15.12
N VAL A 262 -4.89 -7.13 14.67
CA VAL A 262 -4.62 -6.76 13.27
C VAL A 262 -3.14 -6.93 12.94
N LEU A 263 -2.26 -6.53 13.86
CA LEU A 263 -0.82 -6.72 13.72
C LEU A 263 -0.41 -8.20 13.67
N LEU A 264 -0.97 -9.03 14.56
CA LEU A 264 -0.74 -10.47 14.57
C LEU A 264 -1.26 -11.13 13.30
N ALA A 265 -2.41 -10.68 12.78
CA ALA A 265 -2.94 -11.15 11.50
C ALA A 265 -2.03 -10.76 10.32
N CYS A 266 -1.59 -9.49 10.26
CA CYS A 266 -0.60 -9.04 9.27
C CYS A 266 0.69 -9.87 9.37
N MET A 267 1.15 -10.16 10.58
CA MET A 267 2.34 -10.97 10.83
C MET A 267 2.17 -12.40 10.33
N ALA A 268 1.06 -13.04 10.68
CA ALA A 268 0.75 -14.40 10.24
C ALA A 268 0.68 -14.49 8.71
N VAL A 269 -0.01 -13.55 8.07
CA VAL A 269 -0.09 -13.49 6.61
C VAL A 269 1.30 -13.25 6.01
N ALA A 270 2.07 -12.30 6.53
CA ALA A 270 3.42 -11.99 6.05
C ALA A 270 4.34 -13.20 6.14
N ALA A 271 4.28 -13.96 7.25
CA ALA A 271 5.04 -15.18 7.45
C ALA A 271 4.59 -16.30 6.48
N MET A 272 3.28 -16.44 6.24
CA MET A 272 2.76 -17.44 5.30
C MET A 272 3.06 -17.11 3.84
N THR A 273 3.06 -15.83 3.46
CA THR A 273 3.31 -15.38 2.08
C THR A 273 4.77 -15.05 1.81
N LEU A 274 5.60 -15.01 2.86
CA LEU A 274 7.01 -14.62 2.83
C LEU A 274 7.21 -13.22 2.23
N ASP A 275 6.25 -12.33 2.51
CA ASP A 275 6.15 -11.01 1.87
C ASP A 275 5.82 -9.93 2.90
N PHE A 276 6.79 -9.64 3.76
CA PHE A 276 6.60 -8.71 4.88
C PHE A 276 6.36 -7.30 4.38
N THR A 277 7.11 -6.85 3.38
CA THR A 277 7.03 -5.48 2.87
C THR A 277 5.65 -5.17 2.29
N ARG A 278 5.12 -6.03 1.41
CA ARG A 278 3.82 -5.79 0.77
C ARG A 278 2.65 -6.06 1.73
N VAL A 279 2.75 -7.09 2.57
CA VAL A 279 1.70 -7.41 3.55
C VAL A 279 1.59 -6.34 4.61
N PHE A 280 2.69 -5.95 5.27
CA PHE A 280 2.64 -4.83 6.21
C PHE A 280 2.34 -3.53 5.47
N GLY A 281 2.79 -3.36 4.23
CA GLY A 281 2.54 -2.14 3.48
C GLY A 281 1.08 -1.93 3.04
N LEU A 282 0.30 -3.00 2.89
CA LEU A 282 -1.07 -2.92 2.37
C LEU A 282 -2.10 -3.29 3.44
N LEU A 283 -1.84 -4.36 4.20
CA LEU A 283 -2.77 -4.84 5.22
C LEU A 283 -2.75 -4.00 6.50
N SER A 284 -1.63 -3.32 6.81
CA SER A 284 -1.63 -2.40 7.95
C SER A 284 -2.35 -1.09 7.67
N MET A 285 -2.69 -0.78 6.42
CA MET A 285 -3.22 0.54 6.07
C MET A 285 -4.56 0.87 6.76
N PRO A 286 -5.54 -0.05 6.87
CA PRO A 286 -6.71 0.15 7.73
C PRO A 286 -6.35 0.54 9.16
N TRP A 287 -5.33 -0.11 9.75
CA TRP A 287 -4.86 0.15 11.10
C TRP A 287 -4.11 1.48 11.23
N ILE A 288 -3.22 1.80 10.29
CA ILE A 288 -2.51 3.09 10.24
C ILE A 288 -3.50 4.24 10.17
N LEU A 289 -4.51 4.16 9.29
CA LEU A 289 -5.53 5.21 9.21
C LEU A 289 -6.33 5.35 10.52
N ASP A 290 -6.71 4.25 11.15
CA ASP A 290 -7.41 4.28 12.44
C ASP A 290 -6.53 4.88 13.56
N LEU A 291 -5.23 4.59 13.56
CA LEU A 291 -4.28 5.23 14.47
C LEU A 291 -4.12 6.72 14.18
N LEU A 292 -3.98 7.11 12.92
CA LEU A 292 -3.91 8.52 12.52
C LEU A 292 -5.16 9.27 12.97
N GLN A 293 -6.34 8.66 12.85
CA GLN A 293 -7.59 9.26 13.33
C GLN A 293 -7.56 9.59 14.82
N ARG A 294 -6.98 8.70 15.63
CA ARG A 294 -6.81 8.89 17.07
C ARG A 294 -5.69 9.87 17.42
N GLY A 295 -4.59 9.84 16.67
CA GLY A 295 -3.36 10.57 16.97
C GLY A 295 -3.31 11.99 16.45
N VAL A 296 -3.97 12.30 15.32
CA VAL A 296 -3.95 13.62 14.67
C VAL A 296 -4.43 14.75 15.60
N PRO A 297 -5.49 14.62 16.41
CA PRO A 297 -5.91 15.69 17.32
C PRO A 297 -4.84 16.03 18.38
N ALA A 298 -4.20 15.01 18.95
CA ALA A 298 -3.13 15.19 19.94
C ALA A 298 -1.87 15.79 19.31
N ALA A 299 -1.50 15.31 18.12
CA ALA A 299 -0.45 15.84 17.29
C ALA A 299 -0.68 17.32 16.92
N ALA A 300 -1.90 17.68 16.50
CA ALA A 300 -2.29 19.04 16.18
C ALA A 300 -2.20 19.97 17.38
N HIS A 301 -2.57 19.49 18.58
CA HIS A 301 -2.39 20.25 19.81
C HIS A 301 -0.91 20.51 20.11
N ALA A 302 -0.05 19.49 20.02
CA ALA A 302 1.40 19.61 20.22
C ALA A 302 2.07 20.52 19.16
N ALA A 303 1.64 20.43 17.91
CA ALA A 303 2.12 21.28 16.82
C ALA A 303 1.81 22.77 17.06
N ARG A 304 0.64 23.09 17.63
CA ARG A 304 0.26 24.47 17.97
C ARG A 304 1.09 25.05 19.12
N THR A 305 1.54 24.21 20.04
CA THR A 305 2.29 24.65 21.23
C THR A 305 3.81 24.65 21.03
N SER A 306 4.34 23.94 20.03
CA SER A 306 5.77 23.84 19.78
C SER A 306 6.15 23.95 18.30
N ARG A 307 6.94 24.99 17.95
CA ARG A 307 7.53 25.13 16.61
C ARG A 307 8.53 24.02 16.27
N LEU A 308 9.18 23.45 17.27
CA LEU A 308 10.14 22.33 17.11
C LEU A 308 9.45 21.04 16.66
N TRP A 309 8.15 20.92 16.90
CA TRP A 309 7.37 19.72 16.55
C TRP A 309 7.29 19.51 15.03
N HIS A 310 7.10 20.59 14.27
CA HIS A 310 7.06 20.56 12.81
C HIS A 310 8.42 20.16 12.23
N ALA A 311 9.51 20.77 12.71
CA ALA A 311 10.87 20.45 12.27
C ALA A 311 11.25 19.00 12.63
N GLY A 312 10.89 18.55 13.84
CA GLY A 312 11.12 17.18 14.31
C GLY A 312 10.40 16.14 13.45
N ILE A 313 9.14 16.37 13.08
CA ILE A 313 8.39 15.43 12.23
C ILE A 313 8.87 15.45 10.79
N ILE A 314 9.21 16.62 10.25
CA ILE A 314 9.79 16.69 8.91
C ILE A 314 11.13 15.94 8.88
N LEU A 315 11.99 16.10 9.89
CA LEU A 315 13.22 15.32 10.04
C LEU A 315 12.93 13.82 10.19
N LEU A 316 11.95 13.45 11.01
CA LEU A 316 11.52 12.05 11.19
C LEU A 316 10.81 11.47 9.97
N ALA A 317 10.31 12.28 9.04
CA ALA A 317 9.78 11.83 7.76
C ALA A 317 10.90 11.59 6.72
N ILE A 318 12.04 12.26 6.88
CA ILE A 318 13.19 12.15 5.99
C ILE A 318 14.14 11.00 6.43
N MET A 319 14.31 10.77 7.73
CA MET A 319 15.28 9.80 8.27
C MET A 319 14.98 8.30 8.03
N PRO A 320 13.74 7.79 8.15
CA PRO A 320 13.41 6.38 7.92
C PRO A 320 13.81 5.92 6.52
N SER A 321 13.71 6.84 5.57
CA SER A 321 13.96 6.55 4.16
C SER A 321 15.42 6.32 3.83
N ALA A 322 16.35 6.92 4.59
CA ALA A 322 17.79 6.71 4.41
C ALA A 322 18.26 5.31 4.86
N GLN A 323 17.53 4.67 5.79
CA GLN A 323 17.87 3.33 6.29
C GLN A 323 17.32 2.20 5.39
N LEU A 324 16.11 2.35 4.85
CA LEU A 324 15.54 1.40 3.88
C LEU A 324 16.30 1.41 2.54
N ILE A 325 16.72 2.58 2.05
CA ILE A 325 17.61 2.69 0.87
C ILE A 325 18.93 1.96 1.13
N ASN A 326 19.53 2.08 2.32
CA ASN A 326 20.74 1.33 2.66
C ASN A 326 20.51 -0.19 2.72
N PHE A 327 19.32 -0.63 3.14
CA PHE A 327 18.98 -2.05 3.23
C PHE A 327 18.70 -2.67 1.85
N GLU A 328 18.04 -1.95 0.93
CA GLU A 328 17.80 -2.44 -0.44
C GLU A 328 19.01 -2.28 -1.36
N VAL A 329 19.76 -1.18 -1.29
CA VAL A 329 20.98 -0.98 -2.10
C VAL A 329 22.07 -1.97 -1.69
N LYS A 330 22.15 -2.32 -0.41
CA LYS A 330 23.05 -3.40 0.04
C LYS A 330 22.44 -4.79 -0.11
N GLY A 331 21.13 -4.98 0.02
CA GLY A 331 20.46 -6.28 -0.08
C GLY A 331 20.39 -6.83 -1.51
N SER A 332 20.07 -5.98 -2.49
CA SER A 332 20.13 -6.34 -3.92
C SER A 332 21.56 -6.66 -4.36
N ARG A 333 22.55 -5.88 -3.88
CA ARG A 333 23.97 -6.14 -4.15
C ARG A 333 24.55 -7.29 -3.33
N SER A 334 24.04 -7.58 -2.13
CA SER A 334 24.58 -8.66 -1.28
C SER A 334 24.09 -10.02 -1.73
N LEU A 335 22.84 -10.16 -2.18
CA LEU A 335 22.38 -11.40 -2.78
C LEU A 335 23.09 -11.66 -4.10
N ASP A 336 23.25 -10.66 -4.97
CA ASP A 336 24.06 -10.84 -6.19
C ASP A 336 25.52 -11.17 -5.87
N ASN A 337 26.15 -10.53 -4.87
CA ASN A 337 27.53 -10.83 -4.47
C ASN A 337 27.68 -12.18 -3.73
N ILE A 338 26.68 -12.62 -2.95
CA ILE A 338 26.67 -13.94 -2.29
C ILE A 338 26.43 -15.02 -3.33
N THR A 339 25.54 -14.80 -4.30
CA THR A 339 25.29 -15.74 -5.41
C THR A 339 26.49 -15.79 -6.37
N MET A 340 27.19 -14.66 -6.58
CA MET A 340 28.42 -14.60 -7.36
C MET A 340 29.63 -15.20 -6.61
N MET A 341 29.69 -15.07 -5.28
CA MET A 341 30.70 -15.75 -4.44
C MET A 341 30.45 -17.26 -4.31
N LEU A 342 29.19 -17.70 -4.23
CA LEU A 342 28.84 -19.12 -4.17
C LEU A 342 28.88 -19.79 -5.55
N GLY A 343 28.61 -19.04 -6.64
CA GLY A 343 28.73 -19.51 -8.02
C GLY A 343 30.17 -19.55 -8.55
N ALA A 344 31.13 -18.91 -7.86
CA ALA A 344 32.55 -18.92 -8.23
C ALA A 344 33.33 -20.14 -7.67
N VAL A 345 32.69 -21.03 -6.88
CA VAL A 345 33.36 -22.19 -6.26
C VAL A 345 33.16 -23.50 -7.03
N HIS A 346 32.43 -23.50 -8.16
CA HIS A 346 32.28 -24.68 -9.03
C HIS A 346 32.74 -24.44 -10.47
N LYS A 347 33.96 -23.93 -10.61
CA LYS A 347 34.77 -24.15 -11.81
C LYS A 347 36.18 -24.56 -11.44
N THR A 348 36.38 -25.86 -11.40
CA THR A 348 37.64 -26.53 -11.77
C THR A 348 37.27 -27.85 -12.45
N PRO A 349 38.04 -28.27 -13.47
CA PRO A 349 37.62 -29.14 -14.58
C PRO A 349 37.09 -30.53 -14.21
#